data_AF-A0A938B2E9-F1
#
_entry.id   AF-A0A938B2E9-F1
#
_cell.length_a   1.000
_cell.length_b   1.000
_cell.length_c   1.000
_cell.angle_alpha   90.00
_cell.angle_beta   90.00
_cell.angle_gamma   90.00
#
_symmetry.space_group_name_H-M   'P 1'
#
loop_
_entity.id
_entity.type
_entity.pdbx_description
1 polymer ?
#
loop_
_entity_poly.entity_id
_entity_poly.type
_entity_poly.pdbx_seq_one_letter_code
_entity_poly.pdbx_strand_id
1 'polypeptide(L)'
;GAALALMIELLAGALIGEVFSFEASARDNHDGGPPIGGECIIAIDPVRCVEHANRQRQLAHAETLFQAILAQDGTRLPSDRRYAARQQTPHTGIHVPQQFYEELQRLA
;
A
#
# COMPACT_ATOMS: atom_id res chain seq x y z
N GLY A 1 0.53 3.05 16.68
CA GLY A 1 0.20 1.68 16.25
C GLY A 1 -1.26 1.36 16.54
N ALA A 2 -1.59 1.11 17.81
CA ALA A 2 -2.92 0.61 18.22
C ALA A 2 -4.13 1.44 17.71
N ALA A 3 -4.08 2.77 17.82
CA ALA A 3 -5.18 3.62 17.35
C ALA A 3 -5.43 3.51 15.83
N LEU A 4 -4.37 3.40 15.03
CA LEU A 4 -4.48 3.22 13.57
C LEU A 4 -5.02 1.83 13.22
N ALA A 5 -4.62 0.79 13.96
CA ALA A 5 -5.14 -0.56 13.77
C ALA A 5 -6.66 -0.62 14.05
N LEU A 6 -7.12 0.03 15.13
CA LEU A 6 -8.56 0.15 15.42
C LEU A 6 -9.31 0.92 14.33
N MET A 7 -8.74 2.01 13.81
CA MET A 7 -9.34 2.75 12.69
C MET A 7 -9.50 1.86 11.45
N ILE A 8 -8.50 1.04 11.12
CA ILE A 8 -8.56 0.10 9.99
C ILE A 8 -9.67 -0.94 10.21
N GLU A 9 -9.79 -1.53 11.41
CA GLU A 9 -10.87 -2.48 11.73
C GLU A 9 -12.25 -1.87 11.52
N LEU A 10 -12.44 -0.61 11.91
CA LEU A 10 -13.72 0.07 11.74
C LEU A 10 -14.01 0.38 10.28
N LEU A 11 -13.01 0.77 9.48
CA LEU A 11 -13.19 1.13 8.07
C LEU A 11 -13.33 -0.10 7.15
N ALA A 12 -12.52 -1.13 7.38
CA ALA A 12 -12.42 -2.30 6.51
C ALA A 12 -13.26 -3.49 7.00
N GLY A 13 -13.67 -3.50 8.27
CA GLY A 13 -14.64 -4.46 8.82
C GLY A 13 -16.01 -3.82 8.97
N ALA A 14 -16.22 -3.12 10.09
CA ALA A 14 -17.54 -2.66 10.52
C ALA A 14 -18.29 -1.79 9.48
N LEU A 15 -17.62 -0.82 8.86
CA LEU A 15 -18.24 0.13 7.92
C LEU A 15 -18.86 -0.55 6.71
N ILE A 16 -18.24 -1.61 6.21
CA ILE A 16 -18.66 -2.32 5.00
C ILE A 16 -19.34 -3.67 5.30
N GLY A 17 -19.50 -4.01 6.58
CA GLY A 17 -20.15 -5.24 7.04
C GLY A 17 -19.28 -6.49 6.96
N GLU A 18 -17.97 -6.33 6.87
CA GLU A 18 -16.99 -7.42 6.83
C GLU A 18 -16.50 -7.83 8.23
N VAL A 19 -15.86 -8.98 8.29
CA VAL A 19 -15.36 -9.56 9.55
C VAL A 19 -14.20 -8.77 10.14
N PHE A 20 -14.11 -8.75 11.47
CA PHE A 20 -12.95 -8.21 12.19
C PHE A 20 -11.78 -9.21 12.19
N SER A 21 -10.54 -8.74 12.42
CA SER A 21 -9.37 -9.65 12.40
C SER A 21 -9.45 -10.80 13.41
N PHE A 22 -10.08 -10.58 14.57
CA PHE A 22 -10.26 -11.66 15.55
C PHE A 22 -11.27 -12.72 15.09
N GLU A 23 -12.28 -12.32 14.30
CA GLU A 23 -13.24 -13.24 13.70
C GLU A 23 -12.62 -13.96 12.50
N ALA A 24 -11.84 -13.25 11.68
CA ALA A 24 -11.06 -13.83 10.59
C ALA A 24 -10.12 -14.92 11.12
N SER A 25 -9.39 -14.64 12.21
CA SER A 25 -8.52 -15.62 12.87
C SER A 25 -9.31 -16.81 13.42
N ALA A 26 -10.50 -16.61 13.98
CA ALA A 26 -11.35 -17.70 14.47
C ALA A 26 -11.93 -18.57 13.34
N ARG A 27 -12.02 -18.03 12.11
CA ARG A 27 -12.53 -18.73 10.91
C ARG A 27 -11.42 -19.33 10.05
N ASP A 28 -10.15 -19.10 10.40
CA ASP A 28 -9.00 -19.58 9.64
C ASP A 28 -8.95 -21.12 9.60
N ASN A 29 -8.95 -21.68 8.40
CA ASN A 29 -8.85 -23.11 8.15
C ASN A 29 -7.40 -23.61 8.11
N HIS A 30 -6.42 -22.71 8.30
CA HIS A 30 -4.99 -22.98 8.32
C HIS A 30 -4.47 -23.57 6.98
N ASP A 31 -5.09 -23.23 5.86
CA ASP A 31 -4.67 -23.67 4.52
C ASP A 31 -3.55 -22.81 3.91
N GLY A 32 -3.16 -21.72 4.59
CA GLY A 32 -2.14 -20.77 4.15
C GLY A 32 -2.64 -19.73 3.15
N GLY A 33 -3.94 -19.70 2.86
CA GLY A 33 -4.60 -18.69 2.05
C GLY A 33 -4.67 -17.31 2.73
N PRO A 34 -5.11 -16.28 2.00
CA PRO A 34 -5.30 -14.96 2.58
C PRO A 34 -6.42 -15.00 3.64
N PRO A 35 -6.31 -14.20 4.71
CA PRO A 35 -7.38 -14.10 5.70
C PRO A 35 -8.66 -13.55 5.05
N ILE A 36 -9.81 -14.02 5.53
CA ILE A 36 -11.12 -13.48 5.14
C ILE A 36 -11.26 -12.09 5.78
N GLY A 37 -11.70 -11.09 5.00
CA GLY A 37 -11.90 -9.73 5.48
C GLY A 37 -12.32 -8.77 4.38
N GLY A 38 -12.30 -7.48 4.71
CA GLY A 38 -12.67 -6.41 3.80
C GLY A 38 -11.53 -5.44 3.50
N GLU A 39 -11.75 -4.61 2.50
CA GLU A 39 -10.86 -3.52 2.11
C GLU A 39 -11.67 -2.24 1.93
N CYS A 40 -11.17 -1.13 2.48
CA CYS A 40 -11.75 0.19 2.27
C CYS A 40 -10.79 1.05 1.44
N ILE A 41 -11.24 1.48 0.25
CA ILE A 41 -10.47 2.36 -0.63
C ILE A 41 -11.08 3.76 -0.61
N ILE A 42 -10.24 4.75 -0.32
CA ILE A 42 -10.63 6.17 -0.35
C ILE A 42 -9.87 6.86 -1.48
N ALA A 43 -10.61 7.38 -2.46
CA ALA A 43 -10.08 8.19 -3.54
C ALA A 43 -10.57 9.64 -3.41
N ILE A 44 -9.63 10.59 -3.44
CA ILE A 44 -9.91 12.02 -3.28
C ILE A 44 -9.44 12.75 -4.54
N ASP A 45 -10.36 13.44 -5.21
CA ASP A 45 -10.00 14.34 -6.32
C ASP A 45 -9.64 15.72 -5.75
N PRO A 46 -8.35 16.13 -5.79
CA PRO A 46 -7.89 17.35 -5.12
C PRO A 46 -8.54 18.62 -5.67
N VAL A 47 -9.08 18.59 -6.90
CA VAL A 47 -9.77 19.75 -7.48
C VAL A 47 -11.16 19.95 -6.90
N ARG A 48 -11.71 18.95 -6.20
CA ARG A 48 -13.01 19.04 -5.52
C ARG A 48 -12.89 19.56 -4.09
N CYS A 49 -11.67 19.63 -3.54
CA CYS A 49 -11.43 20.01 -2.15
C CYS A 49 -11.30 21.53 -1.94
N VAL A 50 -11.13 22.32 -3.00
CA VAL A 50 -10.86 23.76 -2.92
C VAL A 50 -11.61 24.49 -4.05
N GLU A 51 -12.23 25.63 -3.73
CA GLU A 51 -12.84 26.49 -4.75
C GLU A 51 -11.78 27.04 -5.71
N HIS A 52 -12.13 27.16 -7.00
CA HIS A 52 -11.22 27.61 -8.06
C HIS A 52 -9.90 26.80 -8.15
N ALA A 53 -9.94 25.52 -7.77
CA ALA A 53 -8.78 24.65 -7.81
C ALA A 53 -8.17 24.51 -9.22
N ASN A 54 -6.84 24.38 -9.24
CA ASN A 54 -6.07 24.03 -10.43
C ASN A 54 -5.17 22.84 -10.09
N ARG A 55 -5.42 21.70 -10.74
CA ARG A 55 -4.71 20.44 -10.48
C ARG A 55 -3.20 20.58 -10.60
N GLN A 56 -2.71 21.21 -11.66
CA GLN A 56 -1.28 21.39 -11.90
C GLN A 56 -0.62 22.22 -10.80
N ARG A 57 -1.27 23.31 -10.35
CA ARG A 57 -0.77 24.13 -9.24
C ARG A 57 -0.75 23.36 -7.92
N GLN A 58 -1.78 22.58 -7.62
CA GLN A 58 -1.83 21.77 -6.39
C GLN A 58 -0.74 20.70 -6.38
N LEU A 59 -0.54 19.99 -7.51
CA LEU A 59 0.53 19.01 -7.63
C LEU A 59 1.92 19.67 -7.53
N ALA A 60 2.12 20.80 -8.20
CA ALA A 60 3.37 21.57 -8.10
C ALA A 60 3.63 22.05 -6.67
N HIS A 61 2.59 22.39 -5.91
CA HIS A 61 2.73 22.75 -4.50
C HIS A 61 3.16 21.54 -3.65
N ALA A 62 2.62 20.35 -3.90
CA ALA A 62 3.08 19.12 -3.22
C ALA A 62 4.58 18.83 -3.51
N GLU A 63 5.05 19.07 -4.73
CA GLU A 63 6.47 18.94 -5.08
C GLU A 63 7.39 19.87 -4.25
N THR A 64 6.89 21.04 -3.83
CA THR A 64 7.69 21.93 -2.95
C THR A 64 7.99 21.30 -1.59
N LEU A 65 7.04 20.52 -1.04
CA LEU A 65 7.25 19.78 0.20
C LEU A 65 8.27 18.65 -0.02
N PHE A 66 8.18 17.93 -1.14
CA PHE A 66 9.12 16.85 -1.45
C PHE A 66 10.55 17.38 -1.61
N GLN A 67 10.72 18.52 -2.28
CA GLN A 67 12.01 19.20 -2.38
C GLN A 67 12.56 19.61 -1.01
N ALA A 68 11.72 20.18 -0.14
CA ALA A 68 12.13 20.58 1.21
C ALA A 68 12.51 19.38 2.10
N ILE A 69 11.86 18.23 1.92
CA ILE A 69 12.26 16.98 2.58
C ILE A 69 13.64 16.56 2.08
N LEU A 70 13.79 16.41 0.76
CA LEU A 70 15.02 15.90 0.13
C LEU A 70 16.25 16.81 0.30
N ALA A 71 16.04 18.10 0.59
CA ALA A 71 17.12 19.02 0.91
C ALA A 71 17.77 18.75 2.29
N GLN A 72 17.13 17.94 3.14
CA GLN A 72 17.67 17.56 4.44
C GLN A 72 18.52 16.28 4.30
N ASP A 73 19.73 16.31 4.86
CA ASP A 73 20.67 15.20 4.79
C ASP A 73 20.09 13.90 5.36
N GLY A 74 20.27 12.81 4.60
CA GLY A 74 19.86 11.45 5.02
C GLY A 74 18.36 11.16 4.90
N THR A 75 17.57 12.08 4.34
CA THR A 75 16.14 11.84 4.10
C THR A 75 15.89 11.07 2.81
N ARG A 76 14.68 10.50 2.71
CA ARG A 76 14.13 9.83 1.52
C ARG A 76 12.63 10.03 1.50
N LEU A 77 12.01 9.94 0.33
CA LEU A 77 10.56 9.90 0.22
C LEU A 77 10.03 8.49 0.49
N PRO A 78 8.78 8.38 0.98
CA PRO A 78 8.12 7.10 1.08
C PRO A 78 8.10 6.38 -0.28
N SER A 79 8.52 5.12 -0.29
CA SER A 79 8.51 4.24 -1.46
C SER A 79 9.67 4.40 -2.46
N ASP A 80 10.66 5.28 -2.24
CA ASP A 80 11.81 5.45 -3.14
C ASP A 80 12.46 4.12 -3.55
N ARG A 81 12.69 3.23 -2.57
CA ARG A 81 13.24 1.88 -2.82
C ARG A 81 12.38 1.06 -3.79
N ARG A 82 11.05 1.17 -3.70
CA ARG A 82 10.11 0.43 -4.57
C ARG A 82 10.13 1.00 -5.99
N TYR A 83 10.22 2.33 -6.14
CA TYR A 83 10.32 2.96 -7.46
C TYR A 83 11.64 2.64 -8.16
N ALA A 84 12.76 2.72 -7.44
CA ALA A 84 14.08 2.33 -7.95
C ALA A 84 14.11 0.86 -8.38
N ALA A 85 13.58 -0.05 -7.55
CA ALA A 85 13.47 -1.46 -7.89
C ALA A 85 12.60 -1.68 -9.15
N ARG A 86 11.45 -0.99 -9.25
CA ARG A 86 10.53 -1.11 -10.42
C ARG A 86 11.20 -0.72 -11.74
N GLN A 87 12.11 0.26 -11.73
CA GLN A 87 12.87 0.64 -12.93
C GLN A 87 13.93 -0.40 -13.29
N GLN A 88 14.51 -1.08 -12.30
CA GLN A 88 15.58 -2.07 -12.51
C GLN A 88 15.05 -3.46 -12.87
N THR A 89 13.93 -3.88 -12.28
CA THR A 89 13.36 -5.25 -12.45
C THR A 89 13.20 -5.70 -13.90
N PRO A 90 12.77 -4.87 -14.87
CA PRO A 90 12.68 -5.29 -16.28
C PRO A 90 14.04 -5.69 -16.89
N HIS A 91 15.15 -5.18 -16.34
CA HIS A 91 16.50 -5.42 -16.84
C HIS A 91 17.23 -6.52 -16.06
N THR A 92 17.01 -6.57 -14.74
CA THR A 92 17.73 -7.50 -13.84
C THR A 92 16.93 -8.74 -13.49
N GLY A 93 15.63 -8.78 -13.85
CA GLY A 93 14.70 -9.80 -13.39
C GLY A 93 14.33 -9.67 -11.91
N ILE A 94 13.57 -10.64 -11.42
CA ILE A 94 13.18 -10.78 -10.01
C ILE A 94 14.02 -11.90 -9.41
N HIS A 95 14.75 -11.61 -8.32
CA HIS A 95 15.46 -12.64 -7.59
C HIS A 95 14.47 -13.50 -6.78
N VAL A 96 14.49 -14.80 -7.03
CA VAL A 96 13.62 -15.76 -6.38
C VAL A 96 14.49 -16.92 -5.84
N PRO A 97 14.30 -17.38 -4.59
CA PRO A 97 15.02 -18.56 -4.10
C PRO A 97 14.75 -19.78 -4.98
N GLN A 98 15.82 -20.52 -5.32
CA GLN A 98 15.74 -21.67 -6.23
C GLN A 98 14.67 -22.69 -5.81
N GLN A 99 14.59 -23.01 -4.52
CA GLN A 99 13.60 -23.93 -3.97
C GLN A 99 12.16 -23.49 -4.25
N PHE A 100 11.88 -22.18 -4.12
CA PHE A 100 10.55 -21.65 -4.38
C PHE A 100 10.24 -21.64 -5.88
N TYR A 101 11.23 -21.38 -6.73
CA TYR A 101 11.06 -21.47 -8.18
C TYR A 101 10.69 -22.89 -8.64
N GLU A 102 11.39 -23.90 -8.12
CA GLU A 102 11.10 -25.32 -8.39
C GLU A 102 9.71 -25.73 -7.89
N GLU A 103 9.29 -25.20 -6.74
CA GLU A 103 7.93 -25.42 -6.23
C GLU A 103 6.87 -24.85 -7.17
N LEU A 104 7.03 -23.60 -7.62
CA LEU A 104 6.13 -22.97 -8.59
C LEU A 104 6.04 -23.77 -9.89
N GLN A 105 7.17 -24.30 -10.39
CA GLN A 105 7.18 -25.12 -11.60
C GLN A 105 6.43 -26.45 -11.47
N ARG A 106 6.33 -27.01 -10.26
CA ARG A 106 5.54 -28.25 -10.02
C ARG A 106 4.04 -28.01 -9.92
N LEU A 107 3.64 -26.79 -9.57
CA LEU A 107 2.24 -26.40 -9.42
C LEU A 107 1.62 -25.89 -10.74
N ALA A 108 2.44 -25.56 -11.74
CA ALA A 108 2.04 -25.11 -13.07
C ALA A 108 1.69 -26.28 -14.00
#